data_AF-A0A968VZ11-F1
#
_entry.id   AF-A0A968VZ11-F1
#
_cell.length_a   1.000
_cell.length_b   1.000
_cell.length_c   1.000
_cell.angle_alpha   90.00
_cell.angle_beta   90.00
_cell.angle_gamma   90.00
#
_symmetry.space_group_name_H-M   'P 1'
#
loop_
_entity.id
_entity.type
_entity.pdbx_description
1 polymer ?
#
loop_
_entity_poly.entity_id
_entity_poly.type
_entity_poly.pdbx_seq_one_letter_code
_entity_poly.pdbx_strand_id
1 'polypeptide(L)'
;MHPDTLNLVPTGISDRCTPLANLNITWHDTIYPGSCYGNDTIYRYWIIEDLCGNATTQLQRITRIDTIAPTFTQPNDTIINCDVSPLADSLSSFPSDIL
;
A
#
# COMPACT_ATOMS: atom_id res chain seq x y z
N MET A 1 2.41 -2.20 -6.49
CA MET A 1 1.52 -2.28 -5.31
C MET A 1 2.20 -3.11 -4.23
N HIS A 2 2.55 -2.51 -3.09
CA HIS A 2 3.07 -3.25 -1.91
C HIS A 2 1.98 -4.20 -1.40
N PRO A 3 2.26 -5.49 -1.15
CA PRO A 3 1.26 -6.51 -0.76
C PRO A 3 0.81 -6.41 0.70
N ASP A 4 0.88 -5.22 1.32
CA ASP A 4 0.34 -5.04 2.66
C ASP A 4 -1.18 -5.10 2.57
N THR A 5 -1.73 -6.27 2.88
CA THR A 5 -3.16 -6.50 2.93
C THR A 5 -3.73 -5.74 4.11
N LEU A 6 -4.47 -4.69 3.79
CA LEU A 6 -5.14 -3.80 4.72
C LEU A 6 -6.36 -4.48 5.36
N ASN A 7 -6.11 -5.28 6.40
CA ASN A 7 -7.13 -6.04 7.13
C ASN A 7 -7.73 -5.19 8.26
N LEU A 8 -8.51 -4.17 7.89
CA LEU A 8 -9.30 -3.38 8.83
C LEU A 8 -10.71 -3.96 8.93
N VAL A 9 -11.31 -3.90 10.13
CA VAL A 9 -12.68 -4.34 10.39
C VAL A 9 -13.41 -3.21 11.13
N PRO A 10 -14.59 -2.76 10.66
CA PRO A 10 -15.37 -1.75 11.36
C PRO A 10 -15.88 -2.29 12.70
N THR A 11 -15.90 -1.45 13.72
CA THR A 11 -16.37 -1.78 15.07
C THR A 11 -17.60 -0.94 15.44
N GLY A 12 -18.26 -1.28 16.55
CA GLY A 12 -19.45 -0.53 16.99
C GLY A 12 -20.68 -0.72 16.10
N ILE A 13 -20.72 -1.81 15.34
CA ILE A 13 -21.87 -2.17 14.51
C ILE A 13 -22.99 -2.65 15.42
N SER A 14 -24.21 -2.13 15.23
CA SER A 14 -25.41 -2.60 15.93
C SER A 14 -26.64 -2.29 15.11
N ASP A 15 -27.58 -3.24 15.08
CA ASP A 15 -28.96 -2.99 14.66
C ASP A 15 -29.91 -3.66 15.67
N ARG A 16 -31.05 -3.02 15.94
CA ARG A 16 -32.02 -3.55 16.93
C ARG A 16 -32.84 -4.71 16.39
N CYS A 17 -33.04 -4.76 15.08
CA CYS A 17 -33.94 -5.73 14.44
C CYS A 17 -33.17 -6.87 13.75
N THR A 18 -31.89 -6.65 13.42
CA THR A 18 -31.04 -7.60 12.71
C THR A 18 -29.90 -8.04 13.62
N PRO A 19 -29.75 -9.35 13.87
CA PRO A 19 -28.60 -9.88 14.57
C PRO A 19 -27.29 -9.52 13.85
N LEU A 20 -26.23 -9.22 14.61
CA LEU A 20 -24.93 -8.83 14.05
C LEU A 20 -24.39 -9.84 13.02
N ALA A 21 -24.61 -11.13 13.24
CA ALA A 21 -24.16 -12.20 12.35
C ALA A 21 -24.88 -12.20 10.99
N ASN A 22 -25.99 -11.46 10.86
CA ASN A 22 -26.78 -11.34 9.64
C ASN A 22 -26.63 -9.99 8.95
N LEU A 23 -25.82 -9.08 9.50
CA LEU A 23 -25.49 -7.84 8.81
C LEU A 23 -24.51 -8.13 7.66
N ASN A 24 -24.83 -7.64 6.48
CA ASN A 24 -23.95 -7.75 5.32
C ASN A 24 -22.95 -6.58 5.34
N ILE A 25 -21.67 -6.88 5.56
CA ILE A 25 -20.60 -5.89 5.63
C ILE A 25 -19.78 -5.99 4.35
N THR A 26 -19.80 -4.94 3.54
CA THR A 26 -19.02 -4.83 2.32
C THR A 26 -18.24 -3.53 2.30
N TRP A 27 -17.24 -3.44 1.43
CA TRP A 27 -16.50 -2.20 1.22
C TRP A 27 -15.93 -2.12 -0.19
N HIS A 28 -15.62 -0.89 -0.60
CA HIS A 28 -14.82 -0.63 -1.78
C HIS A 28 -13.83 0.50 -1.51
N ASP A 29 -12.72 0.49 -2.25
CA ASP A 29 -11.61 1.40 -2.08
C ASP A 29 -11.45 2.29 -3.30
N THR A 30 -11.16 3.57 -3.07
CA THR A 30 -10.59 4.48 -4.07
C THR A 30 -9.18 4.86 -3.63
N ILE A 31 -8.20 4.65 -4.51
CA ILE A 31 -6.79 4.89 -4.20
C ILE A 31 -6.31 6.12 -4.95
N TYR A 32 -5.73 7.07 -4.23
CA TYR A 32 -5.06 8.24 -4.77
C TYR A 32 -3.55 8.08 -4.57
N PRO A 33 -2.78 7.98 -5.65
CA PRO A 33 -1.33 7.84 -5.54
C PRO A 33 -0.72 9.08 -4.90
N GLY A 34 0.22 8.85 -3.99
CA GLY A 34 1.05 9.89 -3.40
C GLY A 34 2.24 10.23 -4.28
N SER A 35 3.10 11.13 -3.77
CA SER A 35 4.28 11.61 -4.50
C SER A 35 5.43 10.60 -4.57
N CYS A 36 5.33 9.45 -3.89
CA CYS A 36 6.36 8.43 -3.86
C CYS A 36 5.73 7.07 -4.12
N TYR A 37 6.44 6.20 -4.82
CA TYR A 37 6.04 4.81 -4.94
C TYR A 37 5.87 4.19 -3.55
N GLY A 38 4.73 3.56 -3.29
CA GLY A 38 4.38 3.03 -1.97
C GLY A 38 3.59 3.99 -1.07
N ASN A 39 3.56 5.29 -1.37
CA ASN A 39 2.74 6.26 -0.64
C ASN A 39 1.41 6.45 -1.34
N ASP A 40 0.29 6.21 -0.67
CA ASP A 40 -1.04 6.46 -1.25
C ASP A 40 -2.04 6.89 -0.16
N THR A 41 -3.09 7.62 -0.58
CA THR A 41 -4.29 7.81 0.23
C THR A 41 -5.39 6.89 -0.27
N ILE A 42 -5.91 6.04 0.61
CA ILE A 42 -7.00 5.11 0.33
C ILE A 42 -8.27 5.64 1.02
N TYR A 43 -9.31 5.88 0.24
CA TYR A 43 -10.65 6.15 0.75
C TYR A 43 -11.46 4.86 0.70
N ARG A 44 -11.76 4.31 1.87
CA ARG A 44 -12.58 3.11 2.03
C ARG A 44 -14.00 3.48 2.41
N TYR A 45 -14.96 2.99 1.63
CA TYR A 45 -16.37 3.15 1.90
C TYR A 45 -16.90 1.86 2.52
N TRP A 46 -17.21 1.89 3.81
CA TRP A 46 -17.87 0.80 4.52
C TRP A 46 -19.36 0.85 4.25
N ILE A 47 -19.95 -0.27 3.84
CA ILE A 47 -21.38 -0.42 3.58
C ILE A 47 -21.89 -1.55 4.47
N ILE A 48 -22.84 -1.24 5.34
CA ILE A 48 -23.49 -2.21 6.23
C ILE A 48 -24.97 -2.24 5.89
N GLU A 49 -25.46 -3.39 5.47
CA GLU A 49 -26.84 -3.61 5.06
C GLU A 49 -27.53 -4.63 5.99
N ASP A 50 -28.76 -4.32 6.39
CA ASP A 50 -29.60 -5.15 7.24
C ASP A 50 -30.47 -6.13 6.41
N LEU A 51 -31.21 -7.03 7.09
CA LEU A 51 -32.06 -8.02 6.39
C LEU A 51 -33.26 -7.42 5.66
N CYS A 52 -33.60 -6.15 5.93
CA CYS A 52 -34.68 -5.42 5.27
C CYS A 52 -34.18 -4.62 4.05
N GLY A 53 -32.87 -4.62 3.78
CA GLY A 53 -32.24 -3.83 2.72
C GLY A 53 -31.95 -2.38 3.12
N ASN A 54 -32.04 -2.02 4.41
CA ASN A 54 -31.58 -0.71 4.85
C ASN A 54 -30.05 -0.73 4.92
N ALA A 55 -29.40 0.28 4.33
CA ALA A 55 -27.95 0.38 4.30
C ALA A 55 -27.45 1.70 4.89
N THR A 56 -26.31 1.62 5.60
CA THR A 56 -25.53 2.80 6.02
C THR A 56 -24.16 2.76 5.36
N THR A 57 -23.68 3.91 4.91
CA THR A 57 -22.32 4.07 4.37
C THR A 57 -21.48 4.98 5.25
N GLN A 58 -20.22 4.61 5.49
CA GLN A 58 -19.23 5.44 6.22
C GLN A 58 -17.91 5.50 5.46
N LEU A 59 -17.32 6.70 5.40
CA LEU A 59 -16.04 6.95 4.75
C LEU A 59 -14.89 6.88 5.75
N GLN A 60 -13.88 6.07 5.44
CA GLN A 60 -12.61 6.00 6.15
C GLN A 60 -11.48 6.50 5.24
N ARG A 61 -10.69 7.46 5.73
CA ARG A 61 -9.43 7.88 5.08
C ARG A 61 -8.27 7.11 5.69
N ILE A 62 -7.48 6.45 4.85
CA ILE A 62 -6.32 5.64 5.22
C ILE A 62 -5.11 6.19 4.47
N THR A 63 -3.99 6.37 5.16
CA THR A 63 -2.77 6.90 4.56
C THR A 63 -1.68 5.84 4.67
N ARG A 64 -1.15 5.41 3.52
CA ARG A 64 0.03 4.55 3.42
C ARG A 64 1.25 5.41 3.13
N ILE A 65 2.32 5.24 3.89
CA ILE A 65 3.57 5.99 3.77
C ILE A 65 4.73 5.01 3.92
N ASP A 66 5.61 4.95 2.91
CA ASP A 66 6.91 4.33 3.02
C ASP A 66 7.86 5.25 3.79
N THR A 67 8.41 4.70 4.86
CA THR A 67 9.36 5.38 5.74
C THR A 67 10.64 4.57 5.92
N ILE A 68 10.77 3.44 5.22
CA ILE A 68 11.87 2.50 5.39
C ILE A 68 12.93 2.78 4.32
N ALA A 69 14.08 3.27 4.75
CA ALA A 69 15.21 3.47 3.86
C ALA A 69 15.71 2.12 3.28
N PRO A 70 16.20 2.09 2.03
CA PRO A 70 16.91 0.93 1.53
C PRO A 70 18.20 0.70 2.33
N THR A 71 18.60 -0.55 2.44
CA THR A 71 19.89 -0.92 3.03
C THR A 71 20.85 -1.38 1.94
N PHE A 72 22.14 -1.14 2.14
CA PHE A 72 23.18 -1.70 1.28
C PHE A 72 24.42 -2.04 2.10
N THR A 73 25.20 -2.99 1.61
CA THR A 73 26.56 -3.26 2.09
C THR A 73 27.53 -2.83 1.00
N GLN A 74 28.57 -2.07 1.35
CA GLN A 74 29.54 -1.62 0.36
C GLN A 74 30.35 -2.80 -0.21
N PRO A 75 30.75 -2.75 -1.49
CA PRO A 75 31.76 -3.67 -2.03
C PRO A 75 33.10 -3.52 -1.29
N ASN A 76 33.94 -4.57 -1.33
CA ASN A 76 35.29 -4.51 -0.77
C ASN A 76 36.19 -3.55 -1.58
N ASP A 77 37.13 -2.90 -0.89
CA ASP A 77 38.16 -2.07 -1.51
C ASP A 77 38.93 -2.87 -2.57
N THR A 78 39.19 -2.26 -3.74
CA THR A 78 39.85 -2.90 -4.88
C THR A 78 40.88 -1.96 -5.50
N ILE A 79 42.01 -2.50 -5.97
CA ILE A 79 43.05 -1.77 -6.70
C ILE A 79 42.84 -1.98 -8.21
N ILE A 80 42.74 -0.88 -8.97
CA ILE A 80 42.63 -0.91 -10.43
C ILE A 80 43.96 -0.41 -11.01
N ASN A 81 44.60 -1.22 -11.86
CA ASN A 81 45.83 -0.81 -12.55
C ASN A 81 45.50 0.08 -13.76
N CYS A 82 46.38 1.03 -14.09
CA CYS A 82 46.15 2.00 -15.18
C CYS A 82 45.90 1.37 -16.56
N ASP A 83 46.31 0.11 -16.76
CA ASP A 83 46.16 -0.63 -18.03
C ASP A 83 44.86 -1.44 -18.11
N VAL A 84 44.05 -1.46 -17.05
CA VAL A 84 42.71 -2.07 -17.06
C VAL A 84 41.66 -0.99 -16.91
N SER A 85 40.92 -0.73 -18.00
CA SER A 85 39.69 0.05 -17.90
C SER A 85 38.61 -0.82 -17.23
N PRO A 86 38.02 -0.40 -16.10
CA PRO A 86 36.94 -1.15 -15.46
C PRO A 86 35.60 -1.04 -16.21
N LEU A 87 35.58 -0.54 -17.45
CA LEU A 87 34.35 -0.29 -18.22
C LEU A 87 33.65 -1.55 -18.75
N ALA A 88 34.07 -2.75 -18.35
CA ALA A 88 33.46 -4.01 -18.77
C ALA A 88 32.98 -4.85 -17.59
N ASP A 89 32.30 -4.26 -16.62
CA ASP A 89 31.30 -5.03 -15.87
C ASP A 89 30.19 -4.13 -15.31
N SER A 90 29.01 -4.21 -15.93
CA SER A 90 27.69 -3.80 -15.38
C SER A 90 27.30 -2.31 -15.26
N LEU A 91 27.50 -1.48 -16.30
CA LEU A 91 26.58 -0.35 -16.54
C LEU A 91 25.29 -0.80 -17.26
N SER A 92 24.75 -1.96 -16.89
CA SER A 92 23.41 -2.38 -17.33
C SER A 92 22.43 -2.18 -16.18
N SER A 93 21.55 -1.19 -16.37
CA SER A 93 20.34 -0.89 -15.58
C SER A 93 20.49 0.02 -14.35
N PHE A 94 20.74 1.31 -14.59
CA PHE A 94 19.90 2.29 -13.89
C PHE A 94 18.55 2.31 -14.62
N PRO A 95 17.43 1.89 -14.01
CA PRO A 95 16.13 2.14 -14.62
C PRO A 95 15.91 3.65 -14.64
N SER A 96 15.71 4.19 -15.83
CA SER A 96 15.47 5.59 -16.12
C SER A 96 14.08 6.08 -15.66
N ASP A 97 13.61 5.68 -14.48
CA ASP A 97 12.31 6.09 -13.95
C ASP A 97 12.48 6.79 -12.60
N ILE A 98 13.01 8.01 -12.67
CA ILE A 98 12.68 9.08 -11.71
C ILE A 98 12.18 10.25 -12.55
N LEU A 99 10.88 10.24 -12.84
CA LEU A 99 10.01 11.41 -12.95
C LEU A 99 8.67 11.06 -12.31
#